data_AF-A0AA45CSR3-F1
#
_entry.id   AF-A0AA45CSR3-F1
#
_cell.length_a   1.000
_cell.length_b   1.000
_cell.length_c   1.000
_cell.angle_alpha   90.00
_cell.angle_beta   90.00
_cell.angle_gamma   90.00
#
_symmetry.space_group_name_H-M   'P 1'
#
loop_
_entity.id
_entity.type
_entity.pdbx_description
1 polymer ?
#
loop_
_entity_poly.entity_id
_entity_poly.type
_entity_poly.pdbx_seq_one_letter_code
_entity_poly.pdbx_strand_id
1 'polypeptide(L)'
;MTELLSGLIGALITALISIYISLQSRNSSLDGSSKWREGLLDVASKYKLNIDDAQRVRASLRMFKHNEDKVVYFSFDWLTNIMISELERILLIVPEDDRKYYLDSKDAKVVRLFANFLLKYHYEYQSEMGPNQLILGKKKRNNQENDLVRETFEELFKLRNGEVRGVGNE
;
A
#
# COMPACT_ATOMS: atom_id res chain seq x y z
N MET A 1 -11.49 -48.63 -17.01
CA MET A 1 -11.10 -47.38 -17.68
C MET A 1 -11.74 -46.15 -17.01
N THR A 2 -13.02 -46.21 -16.65
CA THR A 2 -13.76 -45.17 -15.92
C THR A 2 -13.26 -44.92 -14.49
N GLU A 3 -12.86 -45.95 -13.75
CA GLU A 3 -12.32 -45.81 -12.39
C GLU A 3 -10.95 -45.13 -12.35
N LEU A 4 -10.06 -45.48 -13.29
CA LEU A 4 -8.76 -44.82 -13.47
C LEU A 4 -8.94 -43.34 -13.86
N LEU A 5 -9.90 -43.05 -14.74
CA LEU A 5 -10.22 -41.67 -15.15
C LEU A 5 -10.81 -40.86 -13.97
N SER A 6 -11.70 -41.46 -13.19
CA SER A 6 -12.31 -40.85 -12.00
C SER A 6 -11.27 -40.59 -10.90
N GLY A 7 -10.36 -41.54 -10.66
CA GLY A 7 -9.25 -41.38 -9.73
C GLY A 7 -8.27 -40.26 -10.15
N LEU A 8 -7.97 -40.15 -11.44
CA LEU A 8 -7.14 -39.07 -11.98
C LEU A 8 -7.80 -37.69 -11.83
N ILE A 9 -9.10 -37.59 -12.13
CA ILE A 9 -9.87 -36.35 -11.96
C ILE A 9 -9.94 -35.95 -10.49
N GLY A 10 -10.18 -36.89 -9.57
CA GLY A 10 -10.17 -36.66 -8.14
C GLY A 10 -8.82 -36.15 -7.64
N ALA A 11 -7.72 -36.78 -8.06
CA ALA A 11 -6.37 -36.35 -7.70
C ALA A 11 -6.04 -34.94 -8.22
N LEU A 12 -6.47 -34.60 -9.45
CA LEU A 12 -6.32 -33.26 -10.03
C LEU A 12 -7.06 -32.19 -9.21
N ILE A 13 -8.31 -32.46 -8.82
CA ILE A 13 -9.11 -31.53 -8.02
C ILE A 13 -8.47 -31.33 -6.63
N THR A 14 -8.05 -32.40 -5.97
CA THR A 14 -7.37 -32.32 -4.68
C THR A 14 -6.07 -31.52 -4.79
N ALA A 15 -5.26 -31.76 -5.83
CA ALA A 15 -4.02 -31.01 -6.06
C ALA A 15 -4.30 -29.51 -6.27
N LEU A 16 -5.34 -29.15 -7.04
CA LEU A 16 -5.74 -27.75 -7.25
C LEU A 16 -6.20 -27.08 -5.95
N ILE A 17 -6.97 -27.78 -5.11
CA ILE A 17 -7.40 -27.28 -3.80
C ILE A 17 -6.20 -27.11 -2.85
N SER A 18 -5.28 -28.06 -2.82
CA SER A 18 -4.07 -27.96 -1.99
C SER A 18 -3.15 -26.81 -2.43
N ILE A 19 -2.98 -26.61 -3.74
CA ILE A 19 -2.26 -25.44 -4.29
C ILE A 19 -2.97 -24.15 -3.88
N TYR A 20 -4.30 -24.11 -3.97
CA TYR A 20 -5.09 -22.96 -3.57
C TYR A 20 -4.90 -22.58 -2.09
N ILE A 21 -5.03 -23.54 -1.18
CA ILE A 21 -4.84 -23.34 0.26
C ILE A 21 -3.40 -22.91 0.56
N SER A 22 -2.40 -23.54 -0.09
CA SER A 22 -0.99 -23.20 0.09
C SER A 22 -0.67 -21.76 -0.32
N LEU A 23 -1.19 -21.31 -1.46
CA LEU A 23 -0.99 -19.93 -1.94
C LEU A 23 -1.63 -18.91 -1.00
N GLN A 24 -2.84 -19.18 -0.50
CA GLN A 24 -3.51 -18.30 0.45
C GLN A 24 -2.76 -18.23 1.79
N SER A 25 -2.28 -19.37 2.29
CA SER A 25 -1.48 -19.46 3.52
C SER A 25 -0.13 -18.74 3.41
N ARG A 26 0.53 -18.77 2.26
CA ARG A 26 1.80 -18.05 2.03
C ARG A 26 1.62 -16.53 2.05
N ASN A 27 0.53 -16.01 1.48
CA ASN A 27 0.28 -14.57 1.51
C ASN A 27 -0.04 -14.07 2.93
N SER A 28 -0.88 -14.81 3.68
CA SER A 28 -1.18 -14.45 5.06
C SER A 28 0.02 -14.56 5.99
N SER A 29 0.93 -15.51 5.74
CA SER A 29 2.17 -15.63 6.53
C SER A 29 3.21 -14.54 6.20
N LEU A 30 3.26 -14.03 4.96
CA LEU A 30 4.11 -12.88 4.59
C LEU A 30 3.59 -11.56 5.18
N ASP A 31 2.27 -11.34 5.10
CA ASP A 31 1.63 -10.17 5.73
C ASP A 31 1.77 -10.21 7.26
N GLY A 32 1.62 -11.39 7.87
CA GLY A 32 1.81 -11.59 9.30
C GLY A 32 3.26 -11.49 9.77
N SER A 33 4.23 -11.93 8.96
CA SER A 33 5.66 -11.93 9.33
C SER A 33 6.32 -10.55 9.20
N SER A 34 5.88 -9.70 8.28
CA SER A 34 6.46 -8.36 8.08
C SER A 34 5.91 -7.30 9.05
N LYS A 35 4.80 -7.58 9.76
CA LYS A 35 4.17 -6.68 10.75
C LYS A 35 3.86 -5.27 10.23
N TRP A 36 3.79 -5.08 8.91
CA TRP A 36 3.63 -3.76 8.32
C TRP A 36 2.29 -3.12 8.69
N ARG A 37 1.20 -3.92 8.80
CA ARG A 37 -0.11 -3.45 9.26
C ARG A 37 -0.07 -2.94 10.71
N GLU A 38 0.61 -3.67 11.58
CA GLU A 38 0.82 -3.28 12.97
C GLU A 38 1.64 -1.98 13.04
N GLY A 39 2.72 -1.90 12.24
CA GLY A 39 3.56 -0.72 12.16
C GLY A 39 2.83 0.52 11.64
N LEU A 40 1.99 0.39 10.61
CA LEU A 40 1.17 1.49 10.11
C LEU A 40 0.06 1.88 11.09
N LEU A 41 -0.54 0.91 11.79
CA LEU A 41 -1.56 1.17 12.80
C LEU A 41 -0.98 1.92 14.01
N ASP A 42 0.22 1.55 14.43
CA ASP A 42 0.99 2.27 15.45
C ASP A 42 1.21 3.73 15.02
N VAL A 43 1.71 3.96 13.80
CA VAL A 43 1.86 5.33 13.25
C VAL A 43 0.52 6.07 13.20
N ALA A 44 -0.55 5.41 12.74
CA ALA A 44 -1.86 6.04 12.62
C ALA A 44 -2.44 6.46 13.98
N SER A 45 -2.25 5.63 15.01
CA SER A 45 -2.82 5.80 16.35
C SER A 45 -1.98 6.66 17.29
N LYS A 46 -0.70 6.87 16.97
CA LYS A 46 0.23 7.63 17.80
C LYS A 46 -0.14 9.11 17.87
N TYR A 47 -0.11 9.68 19.08
CA TYR A 47 -0.51 11.07 19.34
C TYR A 47 0.43 12.11 18.68
N LYS A 48 1.75 11.95 18.87
CA LYS A 48 2.79 12.78 18.23
C LYS A 48 3.68 11.92 17.35
N LEU A 49 3.80 12.31 16.08
CA LEU A 49 4.64 11.60 15.12
C LEU A 49 6.06 12.18 15.08
N ASN A 50 7.03 11.32 14.84
CA ASN A 50 8.43 11.67 14.63
C ASN A 50 8.90 11.25 13.22
N ILE A 51 10.16 11.57 12.90
CA ILE A 51 10.77 11.21 11.61
C ILE A 51 10.76 9.69 11.37
N ASP A 52 10.95 8.86 12.41
CA ASP A 52 10.91 7.40 12.28
C ASP A 52 9.52 6.91 11.82
N ASP A 53 8.45 7.57 12.26
CA ASP A 53 7.09 7.25 11.83
C ASP A 53 6.90 7.57 10.33
N ALA A 54 7.44 8.69 9.85
CA ALA A 54 7.45 9.03 8.43
C ALA A 54 8.27 8.03 7.61
N GLN A 55 9.45 7.63 8.12
CA GLN A 55 10.30 6.60 7.50
C GLN A 55 9.59 5.26 7.44
N ARG A 56 8.85 4.87 8.49
CA ARG A 56 8.08 3.63 8.51
C ARG A 56 6.99 3.61 7.45
N VAL A 57 6.29 4.72 7.24
CA VAL A 57 5.31 4.84 6.14
C VAL A 57 6.02 4.77 4.79
N ARG A 58 7.17 5.46 4.62
CA ARG A 58 7.96 5.42 3.37
C ARG A 58 8.48 4.01 3.03
N ALA A 59 8.91 3.26 4.04
CA ALA A 59 9.37 1.88 3.90
C ALA A 59 8.23 0.90 3.56
N SER A 60 6.98 1.27 3.86
CA SER A 60 5.79 0.49 3.47
C SER A 60 5.41 0.68 1.99
N LEU A 61 6.02 1.65 1.31
CA LEU A 61 5.83 1.93 -0.11
C LEU A 61 6.91 1.26 -0.96
N ARG A 62 6.75 1.31 -2.29
CA ARG A 62 7.78 0.82 -3.22
C ARG A 62 9.07 1.61 -3.06
N MET A 63 10.21 0.94 -3.26
CA MET A 63 11.54 1.56 -3.24
C MET A 63 11.64 2.73 -4.23
N PHE A 64 11.13 2.54 -5.45
CA PHE A 64 11.11 3.54 -6.52
C PHE A 64 9.68 3.85 -6.96
N LYS A 65 9.48 5.04 -7.53
CA LYS A 65 8.23 5.44 -8.19
C LYS A 65 7.91 4.55 -9.40
N HIS A 66 6.62 4.34 -9.65
CA HIS A 66 6.11 3.79 -10.90
C HIS A 66 6.46 4.72 -12.07
N ASN A 67 6.68 4.17 -13.26
CA ASN A 67 6.94 4.97 -14.45
C ASN A 67 5.69 5.82 -14.78
N GLU A 68 5.85 7.13 -14.78
CA GLU A 68 4.78 8.13 -14.95
C GLU A 68 4.00 7.94 -16.25
N ASP A 69 4.66 7.56 -17.35
CA ASP A 69 4.01 7.31 -18.65
C ASP A 69 2.99 6.15 -18.62
N LYS A 70 3.02 5.32 -17.58
CA LYS A 70 2.21 4.10 -17.47
C LYS A 70 1.16 4.19 -16.36
N VAL A 71 1.16 5.28 -15.59
CA VAL A 71 0.35 5.44 -14.40
C VAL A 71 -0.98 6.13 -14.75
N VAL A 72 -2.09 5.53 -14.34
CA VAL A 72 -3.43 6.11 -14.51
C VAL A 72 -3.71 7.09 -13.37
N TYR A 73 -4.19 8.29 -13.67
CA TYR A 73 -4.57 9.27 -12.65
C TYR A 73 -5.59 8.69 -11.67
N PHE A 74 -5.51 9.09 -10.40
CA PHE A 74 -6.36 8.55 -9.33
C PHE A 74 -6.30 7.02 -9.15
N SER A 75 -5.23 6.37 -9.65
CA SER A 75 -4.94 4.98 -9.32
C SER A 75 -4.06 4.87 -8.07
N PHE A 76 -3.98 3.67 -7.50
CA PHE A 76 -3.09 3.40 -6.37
C PHE A 76 -1.62 3.63 -6.75
N ASP A 77 -1.21 3.20 -7.95
CA ASP A 77 0.14 3.43 -8.46
C ASP A 77 0.44 4.94 -8.58
N TRP A 78 -0.55 5.76 -8.95
CA TRP A 78 -0.44 7.21 -9.01
C TRP A 78 -0.29 7.85 -7.64
N LEU A 79 -1.19 7.52 -6.70
CA LEU A 79 -1.14 8.11 -5.37
C LEU A 79 0.12 7.70 -4.62
N THR A 80 0.60 6.46 -4.77
CA THR A 80 1.84 6.03 -4.12
C THR A 80 3.08 6.77 -4.66
N ASN A 81 3.11 7.18 -5.92
CA ASN A 81 4.14 8.08 -6.44
C ASN A 81 4.13 9.45 -5.75
N ILE A 82 2.94 10.02 -5.53
CA ILE A 82 2.77 11.28 -4.78
C ILE A 82 3.21 11.10 -3.33
N MET A 83 2.76 10.03 -2.67
CA MET A 83 3.14 9.71 -1.29
C MET A 83 4.65 9.60 -1.13
N ILE A 84 5.34 8.94 -2.08
CA ILE A 84 6.80 8.86 -2.10
C ILE A 84 7.41 10.27 -2.13
N SER A 85 6.96 11.13 -3.04
CA SER A 85 7.47 12.50 -3.20
C SER A 85 7.26 13.35 -1.95
N GLU A 86 6.07 13.27 -1.37
CA GLU A 86 5.71 14.00 -0.14
C GLU A 86 6.50 13.52 1.07
N LEU A 87 6.66 12.21 1.23
CA LEU A 87 7.45 11.64 2.32
C LEU A 87 8.94 11.99 2.15
N GLU A 88 9.48 11.92 0.94
CA GLU A 88 10.87 12.34 0.68
C GLU A 88 11.08 13.82 1.02
N ARG A 89 10.13 14.71 0.70
CA ARG A 89 10.18 16.11 1.14
C ARG A 89 10.22 16.25 2.67
N ILE A 90 9.35 15.53 3.38
CA ILE A 90 9.31 15.53 4.85
C ILE A 90 10.65 15.04 5.43
N LEU A 91 11.21 13.99 4.83
CA LEU A 91 12.43 13.33 5.27
C LEU A 91 13.72 14.03 4.85
N LEU A 92 13.66 15.01 3.95
CA LEU A 92 14.81 15.86 3.61
C LEU A 92 15.08 16.93 4.68
N ILE A 93 14.07 17.27 5.49
CA ILE A 93 14.18 18.24 6.57
C ILE A 93 14.67 17.50 7.82
N VAL A 94 15.93 17.04 7.81
CA VAL A 94 16.59 16.47 9.00
C VAL A 94 17.64 17.47 9.48
N PRO A 95 17.45 18.09 10.65
CA PRO A 95 18.46 18.98 11.23
C PRO A 95 19.62 18.18 11.85
N GLU A 96 20.78 18.82 11.98
CA GLU A 96 22.05 18.22 12.45
C GLU A 96 22.09 17.82 13.96
N ASP A 97 21.04 18.05 14.74
CA ASP A 97 21.06 17.88 16.21
C ASP A 97 20.23 16.66 16.68
N ASP A 98 20.79 15.80 17.53
CA ASP A 98 20.30 14.49 17.98
C ASP A 98 18.97 14.49 18.78
N ARG A 99 18.25 15.61 18.85
CA ARG A 99 16.97 15.69 19.57
C ARG A 99 15.85 15.14 18.69
N LYS A 100 15.31 13.97 19.10
CA LYS A 100 14.09 13.31 18.54
C LYS A 100 13.14 14.31 17.87
N TYR A 101 13.23 14.42 16.56
CA TYR A 101 12.43 15.37 15.80
C TYR A 101 11.01 14.85 15.66
N TYR A 102 10.10 15.54 16.33
CA TYR A 102 8.68 15.42 16.06
C TYR A 102 8.36 16.14 14.76
N LEU A 103 7.48 15.54 13.96
CA LEU A 103 6.92 16.19 12.79
C LEU A 103 6.08 17.40 13.21
N ASP A 104 6.07 18.43 12.38
CA ASP A 104 5.11 19.51 12.55
C ASP A 104 3.67 19.00 12.41
N SER A 105 2.70 19.83 12.81
CA SER A 105 1.30 19.42 12.81
C SER A 105 0.76 19.06 11.41
N LYS A 106 1.25 19.70 10.35
CA LYS A 106 0.79 19.44 8.97
C LYS A 106 1.41 18.14 8.45
N ASP A 107 2.71 17.98 8.60
CA ASP A 107 3.42 16.78 8.16
C ASP A 107 2.98 15.54 8.95
N ALA A 108 2.74 15.67 10.25
CA ALA A 108 2.16 14.60 11.05
C ALA A 108 0.76 14.18 10.55
N LYS A 109 -0.07 15.13 10.10
CA LYS A 109 -1.39 14.81 9.52
C LYS A 109 -1.25 14.09 8.17
N VAL A 110 -0.31 14.49 7.33
CA VAL A 110 -0.07 13.83 6.05
C VAL A 110 0.48 12.42 6.22
N VAL A 111 1.47 12.21 7.11
CA VAL A 111 1.98 10.88 7.43
C VAL A 111 0.87 9.97 7.97
N ARG A 112 0.01 10.50 8.84
CA ARG A 112 -1.15 9.76 9.37
C ARG A 112 -2.18 9.43 8.27
N LEU A 113 -2.47 10.38 7.38
CA LEU A 113 -3.36 10.17 6.24
C LEU A 113 -2.85 9.02 5.37
N PHE A 114 -1.56 9.02 5.06
CA PHE A 114 -0.92 7.97 4.28
C PHE A 114 -0.95 6.60 4.96
N ALA A 115 -0.66 6.54 6.26
CA ALA A 115 -0.77 5.29 7.02
C ALA A 115 -2.21 4.73 7.02
N ASN A 116 -3.20 5.59 7.27
CA ASN A 116 -4.61 5.23 7.24
C ASN A 116 -5.07 4.76 5.85
N PHE A 117 -4.65 5.47 4.80
CA PHE A 117 -4.97 5.11 3.43
C PHE A 117 -4.41 3.71 3.08
N LEU A 118 -3.15 3.43 3.39
CA LEU A 118 -2.55 2.12 3.11
C LEU A 118 -3.27 0.99 3.86
N LEU A 119 -3.64 1.21 5.12
CA LEU A 119 -4.42 0.25 5.91
C LEU A 119 -5.80 0.01 5.30
N LYS A 120 -6.51 1.07 4.94
CA LYS A 120 -7.87 1.03 4.38
C LYS A 120 -7.87 0.41 2.98
N TYR A 121 -6.96 0.84 2.11
CA TYR A 121 -6.83 0.32 0.75
C TYR A 121 -6.51 -1.18 0.75
N HIS A 122 -5.62 -1.65 1.64
CA HIS A 122 -5.37 -3.08 1.77
C HIS A 122 -6.61 -3.81 2.32
N TYR A 123 -7.29 -3.27 3.34
CA TYR A 123 -8.50 -3.87 3.87
C TYR A 123 -9.60 -4.03 2.81
N GLU A 124 -9.84 -3.03 1.97
CA GLU A 124 -10.93 -3.05 0.99
C GLU A 124 -10.55 -3.76 -0.31
N TYR A 125 -9.36 -3.51 -0.84
CA TYR A 125 -8.99 -3.92 -2.20
C TYR A 125 -7.95 -5.03 -2.24
N GLN A 126 -7.28 -5.32 -1.12
CA GLN A 126 -6.44 -6.51 -1.01
C GLN A 126 -7.12 -7.64 -0.25
N SER A 127 -7.96 -7.44 0.77
CA SER A 127 -8.65 -8.55 1.47
C SER A 127 -9.55 -9.40 0.56
N GLU A 128 -9.86 -8.95 -0.65
CA GLU A 128 -10.32 -9.79 -1.77
C GLU A 128 -9.21 -10.74 -2.31
N MET A 129 -8.28 -11.23 -1.46
CA MET A 129 -7.25 -12.23 -1.78
C MET A 129 -7.86 -13.63 -1.94
N GLY A 130 -8.91 -13.75 -2.76
CA GLY A 130 -9.35 -15.01 -3.33
C GLY A 130 -8.53 -15.38 -4.57
N PRO A 131 -8.75 -16.57 -5.14
CA PRO A 131 -8.03 -17.08 -6.31
C PRO A 131 -8.28 -16.26 -7.59
N ASN A 132 -9.21 -15.29 -7.56
CA ASN A 132 -9.51 -14.39 -8.68
C ASN A 132 -8.29 -13.56 -9.13
N GLN A 133 -7.25 -13.39 -8.30
CA GLN A 133 -6.00 -12.74 -8.69
C GLN A 133 -5.09 -13.60 -9.59
N LEU A 134 -5.30 -14.93 -9.66
CA LEU A 134 -4.61 -15.78 -10.65
C LEU A 134 -5.12 -15.52 -12.08
N ILE A 135 -6.36 -15.02 -12.22
CA ILE A 135 -7.03 -14.84 -13.51
C ILE A 135 -7.01 -13.36 -13.94
N LEU A 136 -7.17 -12.41 -13.00
CA LEU A 136 -7.01 -10.98 -13.25
C LEU A 136 -5.73 -10.47 -12.57
N GLY A 137 -4.70 -10.21 -13.39
CA GLY A 137 -3.39 -9.79 -12.90
C GLY A 137 -3.45 -8.56 -11.99
N LYS A 138 -2.90 -8.69 -10.77
CA LYS A 138 -2.80 -7.66 -9.71
C LYS A 138 -2.37 -6.27 -10.21
N LYS A 139 -1.50 -6.23 -11.22
CA LYS A 139 -0.99 -5.00 -11.84
C LYS A 139 -2.08 -4.19 -12.58
N LYS A 140 -3.13 -4.83 -13.08
CA LYS A 140 -4.21 -4.16 -13.80
C LYS A 140 -5.16 -3.42 -12.84
N ARG A 141 -5.35 -3.92 -11.60
CA ARG A 141 -6.25 -3.30 -10.61
C ARG A 141 -5.65 -2.06 -9.93
N ASN A 142 -4.38 -2.12 -9.56
CA ASN A 142 -3.73 -0.98 -8.88
C ASN A 142 -3.52 0.24 -9.80
N ASN A 143 -3.59 0.02 -11.12
CA ASN A 143 -3.45 1.06 -12.14
C ASN A 143 -4.81 1.41 -12.78
N GLN A 144 -5.89 1.35 -12.01
CA GLN A 144 -7.24 1.79 -12.38
C GLN A 144 -7.69 2.89 -11.44
N GLU A 145 -8.55 3.77 -11.93
CA GLU A 145 -9.16 4.82 -11.10
C GLU A 145 -9.87 4.23 -9.89
N ASN A 146 -9.75 4.90 -8.75
CA ASN A 146 -10.30 4.45 -7.48
C ASN A 146 -10.81 5.65 -6.67
N ASP A 147 -12.04 5.55 -6.15
CA ASP A 147 -12.67 6.65 -5.41
C ASP A 147 -11.98 6.93 -4.08
N LEU A 148 -11.55 5.89 -3.35
CA LEU A 148 -10.77 6.06 -2.11
C LEU A 148 -9.45 6.80 -2.38
N VAL A 149 -8.82 6.54 -3.52
CA VAL A 149 -7.62 7.28 -3.95
C VAL A 149 -7.94 8.75 -4.18
N ARG A 150 -9.04 9.06 -4.88
CA ARG A 150 -9.48 10.43 -5.15
C ARG A 150 -9.76 11.18 -3.86
N GLU A 151 -10.56 10.61 -2.97
CA GLU A 151 -10.87 11.18 -1.65
C GLU A 151 -9.61 11.44 -0.83
N THR A 152 -8.67 10.49 -0.82
CA THR A 152 -7.41 10.64 -0.11
C THR A 152 -6.56 11.78 -0.68
N PHE A 153 -6.52 11.90 -2.01
CA PHE A 153 -5.80 12.99 -2.67
C PHE A 153 -6.43 14.35 -2.38
N GLU A 154 -7.76 14.46 -2.35
CA GLU A 154 -8.45 15.70 -1.98
C GLU A 154 -8.09 16.15 -0.56
N GLU A 155 -8.02 15.23 0.40
CA GLU A 155 -7.60 15.58 1.77
C GLU A 155 -6.13 15.96 1.85
N LEU A 156 -5.26 15.28 1.09
CA LEU A 156 -3.86 15.68 0.97
C LEU A 156 -3.77 17.11 0.41
N PHE A 157 -4.51 17.42 -0.65
CA PHE A 157 -4.54 18.72 -1.29
C PHE A 157 -4.96 19.82 -0.31
N LYS A 158 -6.00 19.56 0.50
CA LYS A 158 -6.43 20.47 1.57
C LYS A 158 -5.36 20.66 2.65
N LEU A 159 -4.74 19.58 3.13
CA LEU A 159 -3.67 19.64 4.14
C LEU A 159 -2.44 20.43 3.66
N ARG A 160 -2.21 20.43 2.35
CA ARG A 160 -1.12 21.16 1.68
C ARG A 160 -1.51 22.52 1.12
N ASN A 161 -2.72 22.99 1.37
CA ASN A 161 -3.22 24.25 0.82
C ASN A 161 -3.06 24.35 -0.72
N GLY A 162 -3.16 23.21 -1.40
CA GLY A 162 -3.04 23.10 -2.86
C GLY A 162 -1.64 22.83 -3.41
N GLU A 163 -0.59 22.84 -2.58
CA GLU A 163 0.79 22.61 -3.00
C GLU A 163 1.25 21.18 -2.71
N VAL A 164 0.92 20.23 -3.59
CA VAL A 164 1.28 18.81 -3.44
C VAL A 164 2.41 18.45 -4.39
N ARG A 165 3.50 17.85 -3.89
CA ARG A 165 4.61 17.39 -4.73
C ARG A 165 4.27 16.14 -5.53
N GLY A 166 4.86 16.03 -6.72
CA GLY A 166 4.66 14.87 -7.60
C GLY A 166 3.32 14.85 -8.33
N VAL A 167 2.63 16.00 -8.42
CA VAL A 167 1.45 16.20 -9.27
C VAL A 167 1.88 16.93 -10.55
N GLY A 168 2.01 16.18 -11.65
CA GLY A 168 2.51 16.68 -12.93
C GLY A 168 4.03 16.55 -13.07
N ASN A 169 4.53 16.64 -14.31
CA ASN A 169 5.95 16.49 -14.64
C ASN A 169 6.76 17.61 -13.95
N GLU A 170 7.44 17.27 -12.86
CA GLU A 170 8.58 18.04 -12.32
C GLU A 170 9.84 17.74 -13.14
#